data_AF-A0A517QA89-F1
#
_entry.id   AF-A0A517QA89-F1
#
_cell.length_a   1.000
_cell.length_b   1.000
_cell.length_c   1.000
_cell.angle_alpha   90.00
_cell.angle_beta   90.00
_cell.angle_gamma   90.00
#
_symmetry.space_group_name_H-M   'P 1'
#
loop_
_entity.id
_entity.type
_entity.pdbx_description
1 polymer ?
#
loop_
_entity_poly.entity_id
_entity_poly.type
_entity_poly.pdbx_seq_one_letter_code
_entity_poly.pdbx_strand_id
1 'polypeptide(L)'
;MNKLPLYMTLCFVASILSLSGCNQEPASKPDSKTVKEDPPIPTAPAAPVVLTEEDINERLKKDNPKYQNNAVFGKNQENIVSVNLFNMNVENISALKGLKLEFLDLTNCPVTDLSPVEGMKLTQLFLEGTFVTDLRPLKGMPLQILRMEHTPVSDISPLEGMPLNQLNLFDTKVKDLGLVNTLPLRTLWIPKTEITDISPLKGMLLESLDIQDTGVSDITPIRGMQILRLNLAGSDVTDLTPLKGMPLQRLIFTPSKITKGIEVIRDSPSLQGIGTSFDDVKAAAEFWKDYDAGKFKAKN
;
A
#
# COMPACT_ATOMS: atom_id res chain seq x y z
N MET A 1 -32.50 30.26 -50.16
CA MET A 1 -33.29 29.63 -49.07
C MET A 1 -32.71 30.14 -47.77
N ASN A 2 -33.15 31.33 -47.32
CA ASN A 2 -33.99 31.55 -46.12
C ASN A 2 -33.49 30.80 -44.86
N LYS A 3 -33.22 31.42 -43.71
CA LYS A 3 -33.37 32.80 -43.21
C LYS A 3 -32.59 32.92 -41.86
N LEU A 4 -31.98 34.08 -41.62
CA LEU A 4 -31.62 34.61 -40.29
C LEU A 4 -32.89 35.16 -39.57
N PRO A 5 -32.84 35.52 -38.27
CA PRO A 5 -32.56 36.93 -37.86
C PRO A 5 -31.75 37.02 -36.52
N LEU A 6 -30.90 38.00 -36.20
CA LEU A 6 -30.91 39.48 -36.12
C LEU A 6 -31.88 40.09 -35.07
N TYR A 7 -31.36 40.91 -34.13
CA TYR A 7 -31.81 42.27 -33.69
C TYR A 7 -30.85 42.73 -32.54
N MET A 8 -29.97 43.73 -32.68
CA MET A 8 -30.08 45.21 -32.86
C MET A 8 -30.42 45.96 -31.55
N THR A 9 -29.48 46.64 -30.85
CA THR A 9 -28.95 48.03 -30.93
C THR A 9 -29.79 49.18 -30.31
N LEU A 10 -29.12 50.01 -29.48
CA LEU A 10 -29.09 51.50 -29.46
C LEU A 10 -29.86 52.33 -28.37
N CYS A 11 -29.05 53.15 -27.65
CA CYS A 11 -29.20 54.53 -27.12
C CYS A 11 -30.57 55.19 -26.85
N PHE A 12 -30.71 55.96 -25.73
CA PHE A 12 -30.57 57.44 -25.73
C PHE A 12 -30.70 58.10 -24.34
N VAL A 13 -30.09 59.28 -24.26
CA VAL A 13 -29.92 60.28 -23.19
C VAL A 13 -31.20 61.12 -22.98
N ALA A 14 -31.45 61.61 -21.76
CA ALA A 14 -31.98 62.97 -21.52
C ALA A 14 -31.92 63.37 -20.03
N SER A 15 -31.19 64.45 -19.75
CA SER A 15 -31.24 65.26 -18.53
C SER A 15 -32.33 66.34 -18.66
N ILE A 16 -32.80 66.93 -17.56
CA ILE A 16 -33.01 68.40 -17.35
C ILE A 16 -33.76 68.69 -16.02
N LEU A 17 -33.06 69.45 -15.16
CA LEU A 17 -33.43 70.58 -14.26
C LEU A 17 -34.73 70.62 -13.43
N SER A 18 -34.50 70.63 -12.10
CA SER A 18 -34.96 71.52 -11.02
C SER A 18 -36.25 72.34 -11.12
N LEU A 19 -37.03 72.36 -10.02
CA LEU A 19 -37.60 73.58 -9.41
C LEU A 19 -37.91 73.35 -7.91
N SER A 20 -37.67 74.39 -7.13
CA SER A 20 -37.75 74.49 -5.67
C SER A 20 -39.19 74.62 -5.13
N GLY A 21 -39.42 74.19 -3.89
CA GLY A 21 -40.60 74.54 -3.11
C GLY A 21 -40.42 74.24 -1.61
N CYS A 22 -40.42 75.30 -0.79
CA CYS A 22 -40.41 75.23 0.68
C CYS A 22 -41.80 74.89 1.25
N ASN A 23 -41.89 74.03 2.29
CA ASN A 23 -42.41 74.42 3.61
C ASN A 23 -42.45 73.28 4.65
N GLN A 24 -41.96 73.65 5.85
CA GLN A 24 -42.38 73.31 7.22
C GLN A 24 -42.26 71.88 7.79
N GLU A 25 -41.50 71.83 8.89
CA GLU A 25 -41.31 70.72 9.85
C GLU A 25 -42.60 70.26 10.55
N PRO A 26 -42.55 69.04 11.11
CA PRO A 26 -42.99 68.85 12.49
C PRO A 26 -41.95 68.12 13.37
N ALA A 27 -41.73 68.71 14.54
CA ALA A 27 -41.40 68.16 15.86
C ALA A 27 -40.54 66.89 16.02
N SER A 28 -39.47 67.09 16.80
CA SER A 28 -38.46 66.16 17.35
C SER A 28 -38.97 64.90 18.06
N LYS A 29 -38.23 63.80 17.87
CA LYS A 29 -38.05 62.70 18.84
C LYS A 29 -36.56 62.59 19.21
N PRO A 30 -36.20 62.20 20.45
CA PRO A 30 -34.80 62.14 20.88
C PRO A 30 -34.14 60.85 20.35
N ASP A 31 -33.18 60.98 19.44
CA ASP A 31 -32.37 59.86 18.97
C ASP A 31 -31.30 59.48 20.01
N SER A 32 -31.45 58.25 20.49
CA SER A 32 -30.48 57.49 21.28
C SER A 32 -29.12 57.46 20.57
N LYS A 33 -28.07 57.95 21.24
CA LYS A 33 -26.68 57.76 20.81
C LYS A 33 -26.37 56.26 20.83
N THR A 34 -26.45 55.62 19.67
CA THR A 34 -25.90 54.30 19.43
C THR A 34 -24.38 54.41 19.45
N VAL A 35 -23.76 53.92 20.53
CA VAL A 35 -22.32 53.63 20.57
C VAL A 35 -22.09 52.51 19.55
N LYS A 36 -21.38 52.80 18.46
CA LYS A 36 -20.87 51.73 17.58
C LYS A 36 -19.80 50.98 18.35
N GLU A 37 -20.03 49.70 18.62
CA GLU A 37 -18.98 48.80 19.08
C GLU A 37 -17.86 48.77 18.04
N ASP A 38 -16.62 48.85 18.50
CA ASP A 38 -15.45 48.70 17.64
C ASP A 38 -15.50 47.32 16.94
N PRO A 39 -15.17 47.24 15.64
CA PRO A 39 -15.12 45.96 14.95
C PRO A 39 -14.11 45.02 15.65
N PRO A 40 -14.43 43.73 15.79
CA PRO A 40 -13.55 42.78 16.46
C PRO A 40 -12.19 42.76 15.76
N ILE A 41 -11.12 42.92 16.55
CA ILE A 41 -9.74 42.80 16.07
C ILE A 41 -9.60 41.41 15.44
N PRO A 42 -9.21 41.28 14.15
CA PRO A 42 -8.97 39.99 13.54
C PRO A 42 -7.83 39.28 14.29
N THR A 43 -8.16 38.28 15.10
CA THR A 43 -7.16 37.39 15.68
C THR A 43 -6.63 36.50 14.57
N ALA A 44 -5.31 36.55 14.33
CA ALA A 44 -4.65 35.63 13.42
C ALA A 44 -5.00 34.18 13.80
N PRO A 45 -5.25 33.28 12.83
CA PRO A 45 -5.47 31.87 13.12
C PRO A 45 -4.32 31.36 14.00
N ALA A 46 -4.63 30.60 15.05
CA ALA A 46 -3.61 29.97 15.88
C ALA A 46 -2.64 29.21 14.97
N ALA A 47 -1.33 29.40 15.18
CA ALA A 47 -0.32 28.65 14.46
C ALA A 47 -0.59 27.15 14.63
N PRO A 48 -0.34 26.31 13.60
CA PRO A 48 -0.54 24.87 13.71
C PRO A 48 0.21 24.33 14.92
N VAL A 49 -0.46 23.59 15.78
CA VAL A 49 0.17 22.93 16.94
C VAL A 49 1.16 21.90 16.41
N VAL A 50 2.46 22.14 16.61
CA VAL A 50 3.51 21.18 16.30
C VAL A 50 3.60 20.20 17.47
N LEU A 51 3.27 18.92 17.23
CA LEU A 51 3.35 17.89 18.26
C LEU A 51 4.81 17.47 18.50
N THR A 52 5.22 17.46 19.76
CA THR A 52 6.51 16.93 20.19
C THR A 52 6.47 15.40 20.36
N GLU A 53 7.63 14.77 20.53
CA GLU A 53 7.71 13.32 20.83
C GLU A 53 7.03 12.98 22.16
N GLU A 54 7.16 13.88 23.14
CA GLU A 54 6.53 13.74 24.46
C GLU A 54 5.00 13.83 24.31
N ASP A 55 4.49 14.81 23.56
CA ASP A 55 3.05 14.91 23.28
C ASP A 55 2.50 13.63 22.63
N ILE A 56 3.22 13.06 21.66
CA ILE A 56 2.79 11.83 20.98
C ILE A 56 2.84 10.65 21.94
N ASN A 57 3.91 10.52 22.74
CA ASN A 57 4.02 9.47 23.75
C ASN A 57 2.89 9.52 24.78
N GLU A 58 2.59 10.70 25.31
CA GLU A 58 1.49 10.88 26.26
C GLU A 58 0.14 10.50 25.66
N ARG A 59 -0.12 10.91 24.40
CA ARG A 59 -1.34 10.56 23.68
C ARG A 59 -1.43 9.06 23.41
N LEU A 60 -0.34 8.44 22.95
CA LEU A 60 -0.26 6.98 22.76
C LEU A 60 -0.51 6.25 24.08
N LYS A 61 0.11 6.68 25.19
CA LYS A 61 -0.06 6.06 26.51
C LYS A 61 -1.47 6.19 27.04
N LYS A 62 -2.10 7.35 26.80
CA LYS A 62 -3.50 7.60 27.17
C LYS A 62 -4.43 6.61 26.47
N ASP A 63 -4.25 6.39 25.17
CA ASP A 63 -5.12 5.51 24.39
C ASP A 63 -4.69 4.02 24.46
N ASN A 64 -3.48 3.74 24.94
CA ASN A 64 -2.90 2.40 25.05
C ASN A 64 -2.24 2.21 26.43
N PRO A 65 -3.00 1.86 27.50
CA PRO A 65 -2.47 1.85 28.86
C PRO A 65 -1.25 0.94 29.11
N LYS A 66 -1.06 -0.10 28.27
CA LYS A 66 0.07 -1.04 28.35
C LYS A 66 1.35 -0.55 27.66
N TYR A 67 1.24 0.45 26.78
CA TYR A 67 2.36 1.05 26.06
C TYR A 67 3.37 1.67 27.05
N GLN A 68 4.67 1.68 26.74
CA GLN A 68 5.73 2.01 27.71
C GLN A 68 6.50 3.31 27.41
N ASN A 69 5.92 4.22 26.61
CA ASN A 69 6.57 5.49 26.24
C ASN A 69 7.94 5.31 25.57
N ASN A 70 8.09 4.24 24.79
CA ASN A 70 9.34 3.79 24.20
C ASN A 70 9.35 3.88 22.66
N ALA A 71 8.41 4.61 22.06
CA ALA A 71 8.38 4.92 20.64
C ALA A 71 9.68 5.61 20.24
N VAL A 72 10.21 5.19 19.11
CA VAL A 72 11.39 5.82 18.52
C VAL A 72 10.92 6.73 17.39
N PHE A 73 11.39 7.96 17.41
CA PHE A 73 11.02 8.98 16.44
C PHE A 73 12.23 9.38 15.60
N GLY A 74 12.01 9.65 14.32
CA GLY A 74 12.97 10.33 13.46
C GLY A 74 12.42 11.67 13.01
N LYS A 75 13.31 12.65 12.91
CA LYS A 75 12.97 14.05 12.59
C LYS A 75 13.71 14.54 11.35
N ASN A 76 13.10 15.45 10.61
CA ASN A 76 13.79 16.35 9.69
C ASN A 76 13.64 17.80 10.17
N GLN A 77 14.76 18.51 10.39
CA GLN A 77 14.75 19.86 10.97
C GLN A 77 13.99 19.91 12.31
N GLU A 78 12.67 20.10 12.28
CA GLU A 78 11.76 20.15 13.43
C GLU A 78 10.51 19.25 13.31
N ASN A 79 10.26 18.59 12.17
CA ASN A 79 9.08 17.74 12.02
C ASN A 79 9.42 16.28 12.30
N ILE A 80 8.55 15.60 13.05
CA ILE A 80 8.56 14.14 13.16
C ILE A 80 8.09 13.56 11.83
N VAL A 81 8.98 12.80 11.20
CA VAL A 81 8.74 12.16 9.89
C VAL A 81 8.74 10.64 9.97
N SER A 82 9.24 10.07 11.05
CA SER A 82 9.18 8.64 11.28
C SER A 82 8.79 8.31 12.71
N VAL A 83 8.01 7.24 12.85
CA VAL A 83 7.61 6.67 14.13
C VAL A 83 7.81 5.17 14.06
N ASN A 84 8.52 4.59 15.03
CA ASN A 84 8.68 3.16 15.20
C ASN A 84 8.00 2.71 16.50
N LEU A 85 7.02 1.83 16.35
CA LEU A 85 6.24 1.19 17.41
C LEU A 85 6.43 -0.32 17.44
N PHE A 86 7.52 -0.84 16.88
CA PHE A 86 7.80 -2.27 16.80
C PHE A 86 7.62 -2.97 18.14
N ASN A 87 6.70 -3.94 18.18
CA ASN A 87 6.43 -4.79 19.35
C ASN A 87 6.11 -4.00 20.63
N MET A 88 5.44 -2.84 20.50
CA MET A 88 5.10 -1.97 21.63
C MET A 88 3.66 -2.14 22.14
N ASN A 89 2.93 -3.14 21.62
CA ASN A 89 1.54 -3.43 21.99
C ASN A 89 0.61 -2.19 21.88
N VAL A 90 0.79 -1.39 20.83
CA VAL A 90 -0.07 -0.25 20.51
C VAL A 90 -1.25 -0.72 19.66
N GLU A 91 -2.47 -0.41 20.06
CA GLU A 91 -3.70 -0.74 19.33
C GLU A 91 -4.27 0.50 18.64
N ASN A 92 -4.38 1.60 19.39
CA ASN A 92 -4.93 2.85 18.94
C ASN A 92 -3.81 3.82 18.55
N ILE A 93 -3.72 4.12 17.26
CA ILE A 93 -2.72 5.05 16.69
C ILE A 93 -3.29 6.44 16.40
N SER A 94 -4.42 6.83 17.01
CA SER A 94 -5.06 8.13 16.75
C SER A 94 -4.16 9.32 17.07
N ALA A 95 -3.20 9.14 17.98
CA ALA A 95 -2.14 10.09 18.32
C ALA A 95 -1.29 10.52 17.12
N LEU A 96 -1.23 9.69 16.06
CA LEU A 96 -0.46 9.97 14.85
C LEU A 96 -1.21 10.84 13.83
N LYS A 97 -2.51 11.07 14.02
CA LYS A 97 -3.36 11.77 13.05
C LYS A 97 -2.84 13.18 12.78
N GLY A 98 -2.72 13.51 11.49
CA GLY A 98 -2.29 14.83 11.02
C GLY A 98 -0.77 15.04 11.00
N LEU A 99 0.01 14.07 11.46
CA LEU A 99 1.47 14.08 11.26
C LEU A 99 1.81 13.92 9.77
N LYS A 100 3.01 14.38 9.40
CA LYS A 100 3.55 14.28 8.04
C LYS A 100 4.57 13.14 7.95
N LEU A 101 4.16 11.95 8.36
CA LEU A 101 5.05 10.79 8.39
C LEU A 101 5.39 10.32 6.96
N GLU A 102 6.65 9.94 6.79
CA GLU A 102 7.20 9.26 5.63
C GLU A 102 7.47 7.78 5.92
N PHE A 103 7.69 7.43 7.20
CA PHE A 103 7.90 6.06 7.67
C PHE A 103 7.05 5.78 8.92
N LEU A 104 6.41 4.61 8.96
CA LEU A 104 5.71 4.11 10.13
C LEU A 104 5.92 2.60 10.29
N ASP A 105 6.37 2.18 11.47
CA ASP A 105 6.51 0.76 11.82
C ASP A 105 5.53 0.40 12.93
N LEU A 106 4.56 -0.46 12.60
CA LEU A 106 3.54 -1.01 13.49
C LEU A 106 3.71 -2.53 13.68
N THR A 107 4.87 -3.06 13.34
CA THR A 107 5.13 -4.51 13.40
C THR A 107 4.82 -5.05 14.80
N ASN A 108 4.08 -6.17 14.86
CA ASN A 108 3.65 -6.83 16.10
C ASN A 108 2.89 -5.92 17.06
N CYS A 109 2.14 -4.95 16.53
CA CYS A 109 1.17 -4.18 17.28
C CYS A 109 -0.26 -4.62 16.92
N PRO A 110 -1.19 -4.75 17.89
CA PRO A 110 -2.57 -5.19 17.63
C PRO A 110 -3.45 -4.14 16.92
N VAL A 111 -2.88 -3.31 16.04
CA VAL A 111 -3.58 -2.27 15.28
C VAL A 111 -4.58 -2.90 14.32
N THR A 112 -5.80 -2.35 14.29
CA THR A 112 -6.88 -2.74 13.36
C THR A 112 -7.30 -1.61 12.43
N ASP A 113 -7.14 -0.35 12.86
CA ASP A 113 -7.60 0.84 12.14
C ASP A 113 -6.44 1.70 11.63
N LEU A 114 -6.40 1.90 10.30
CA LEU A 114 -5.44 2.76 9.63
C LEU A 114 -6.01 4.16 9.28
N SER A 115 -7.25 4.48 9.67
CA SER A 115 -7.83 5.80 9.43
C SER A 115 -6.97 6.99 9.93
N PRO A 116 -6.17 6.88 11.03
CA PRO A 116 -5.31 7.98 11.45
C PRO A 116 -4.19 8.33 10.47
N VAL A 117 -3.80 7.42 9.58
CA VAL A 117 -2.75 7.67 8.57
C VAL A 117 -3.31 8.12 7.22
N GLU A 118 -4.62 8.23 7.07
CA GLU A 118 -5.25 8.65 5.81
C GLU A 118 -4.70 10.00 5.32
N GLY A 119 -4.35 10.08 4.04
CA GLY A 119 -3.83 11.29 3.41
C GLY A 119 -2.36 11.60 3.68
N MET A 120 -1.68 10.83 4.55
CA MET A 120 -0.23 10.93 4.74
C MET A 120 0.55 10.57 3.46
N LYS A 121 1.84 10.92 3.43
CA LYS A 121 2.75 10.63 2.32
C LYS A 121 3.79 9.59 2.73
N LEU A 122 3.31 8.50 3.33
CA LEU A 122 4.17 7.37 3.70
C LEU A 122 4.84 6.80 2.45
N THR A 123 6.16 6.60 2.56
CA THR A 123 6.99 5.90 1.58
C THR A 123 7.27 4.47 2.04
N GLN A 124 7.24 4.23 3.36
CA GLN A 124 7.44 2.93 3.97
C GLN A 124 6.43 2.72 5.11
N LEU A 125 5.75 1.58 5.10
CA LEU A 125 4.79 1.19 6.13
C LEU A 125 4.94 -0.30 6.46
N PHE A 126 5.21 -0.62 7.73
CA PHE A 126 5.30 -2.00 8.20
C PHE A 126 4.11 -2.33 9.10
N LEU A 127 3.34 -3.34 8.69
CA LEU A 127 2.11 -3.84 9.32
C LEU A 127 2.22 -5.33 9.68
N GLU A 128 3.42 -5.90 9.63
CA GLU A 128 3.69 -7.31 9.91
C GLU A 128 3.06 -7.73 11.26
N GLY A 129 2.24 -8.78 11.26
CA GLY A 129 1.61 -9.30 12.48
C GLY A 129 0.61 -8.35 13.15
N THR A 130 0.09 -7.35 12.42
CA THR A 130 -1.06 -6.53 12.87
C THR A 130 -2.40 -7.21 12.57
N PHE A 131 -3.50 -6.63 13.05
CA PHE A 131 -4.86 -7.09 12.77
C PHE A 131 -5.59 -6.21 11.74
N VAL A 132 -4.84 -5.48 10.90
CA VAL A 132 -5.39 -4.64 9.85
C VAL A 132 -6.12 -5.50 8.81
N THR A 133 -7.34 -5.10 8.45
CA THR A 133 -8.12 -5.72 7.37
C THR A 133 -8.38 -4.76 6.20
N ASP A 134 -8.41 -3.45 6.46
CA ASP A 134 -8.80 -2.43 5.50
C ASP A 134 -7.61 -1.56 5.08
N LEU A 135 -7.24 -1.65 3.81
CA LEU A 135 -6.16 -0.85 3.21
C LEU A 135 -6.65 0.44 2.56
N ARG A 136 -7.96 0.76 2.56
CA ARG A 136 -8.50 1.98 1.92
C ARG A 136 -7.80 3.27 2.38
N PRO A 137 -7.41 3.45 3.66
CA PRO A 137 -6.67 4.64 4.09
C PRO A 137 -5.33 4.85 3.36
N LEU A 138 -4.76 3.81 2.74
CA LEU A 138 -3.47 3.86 2.04
C LEU A 138 -3.59 4.31 0.57
N LYS A 139 -4.81 4.43 0.04
CA LYS A 139 -5.05 4.66 -1.38
C LYS A 139 -4.31 5.90 -1.90
N GLY A 140 -3.52 5.71 -2.96
CA GLY A 140 -2.78 6.80 -3.62
C GLY A 140 -1.58 7.35 -2.84
N MET A 141 -1.15 6.68 -1.77
CA MET A 141 0.10 7.01 -1.10
C MET A 141 1.32 6.63 -1.97
N PRO A 142 2.44 7.35 -1.85
CA PRO A 142 3.66 7.05 -2.59
C PRO A 142 4.46 5.89 -1.95
N LEU A 143 3.78 4.86 -1.44
CA LEU A 143 4.44 3.73 -0.77
C LEU A 143 5.34 2.99 -1.76
N GLN A 144 6.60 2.87 -1.39
CA GLN A 144 7.61 2.07 -2.08
C GLN A 144 7.81 0.72 -1.39
N ILE A 145 7.64 0.69 -0.06
CA ILE A 145 7.76 -0.52 0.76
C ILE A 145 6.51 -0.64 1.64
N LEU A 146 5.71 -1.65 1.39
CA LEU A 146 4.61 -2.07 2.25
C LEU A 146 4.88 -3.49 2.72
N ARG A 147 4.92 -3.68 4.04
CA ARG A 147 5.02 -5.01 4.65
C ARG A 147 3.74 -5.28 5.42
N MET A 148 3.13 -6.42 5.19
CA MET A 148 1.79 -6.78 5.68
C MET A 148 1.63 -8.29 5.82
N GLU A 149 2.75 -8.99 5.97
CA GLU A 149 2.80 -10.42 6.24
C GLU A 149 2.05 -10.73 7.53
N HIS A 150 1.39 -11.88 7.57
CA HIS A 150 0.60 -12.33 8.73
C HIS A 150 -0.50 -11.35 9.15
N THR A 151 -1.12 -10.65 8.19
CA THR A 151 -2.30 -9.79 8.44
C THR A 151 -3.58 -10.43 7.88
N PRO A 152 -4.75 -10.14 8.45
CA PRO A 152 -6.03 -10.64 7.93
C PRO A 152 -6.53 -9.93 6.65
N VAL A 153 -5.68 -9.15 5.97
CA VAL A 153 -6.04 -8.44 4.73
C VAL A 153 -6.47 -9.43 3.64
N SER A 154 -7.61 -9.14 3.00
CA SER A 154 -8.14 -9.92 1.88
C SER A 154 -8.31 -9.10 0.60
N ASP A 155 -8.49 -7.78 0.71
CA ASP A 155 -8.66 -6.87 -0.42
C ASP A 155 -7.42 -5.97 -0.57
N ILE A 156 -6.76 -6.13 -1.72
CA ILE A 156 -5.60 -5.32 -2.12
C ILE A 156 -5.97 -4.23 -3.13
N SER A 157 -7.25 -4.08 -3.52
CA SER A 157 -7.71 -3.05 -4.47
C SER A 157 -7.25 -1.61 -4.15
N PRO A 158 -7.07 -1.19 -2.88
CA PRO A 158 -6.54 0.13 -2.58
C PRO A 158 -5.10 0.37 -3.06
N LEU A 159 -4.36 -0.70 -3.40
CA LEU A 159 -2.98 -0.63 -3.88
C LEU A 159 -2.85 -0.30 -5.37
N GLU A 160 -3.95 -0.27 -6.12
CA GLU A 160 -3.95 -0.09 -7.58
C GLU A 160 -3.11 1.12 -8.03
N GLY A 161 -2.19 0.88 -8.98
CA GLY A 161 -1.33 1.91 -9.56
C GLY A 161 -0.25 2.50 -8.64
N MET A 162 -0.07 1.96 -7.43
CA MET A 162 0.96 2.42 -6.50
C MET A 162 2.37 2.01 -6.98
N PRO A 163 3.43 2.76 -6.60
CA PRO A 163 4.79 2.56 -7.10
C PRO A 163 5.53 1.42 -6.37
N LEU A 164 4.84 0.34 -6.01
CA LEU A 164 5.41 -0.81 -5.30
C LEU A 164 6.28 -1.64 -6.24
N ASN A 165 7.53 -1.89 -5.85
CA ASN A 165 8.44 -2.78 -6.57
C ASN A 165 8.49 -4.21 -5.98
N GLN A 166 8.03 -4.36 -4.74
CA GLN A 166 7.98 -5.62 -4.01
C GLN A 166 6.65 -5.69 -3.27
N LEU A 167 5.99 -6.84 -3.35
CA LEU A 167 4.78 -7.12 -2.60
C LEU A 167 4.91 -8.50 -1.94
N ASN A 168 4.79 -8.53 -0.62
CA ASN A 168 4.74 -9.77 0.16
C ASN A 168 3.36 -9.90 0.81
N LEU A 169 2.65 -10.96 0.42
CA LEU A 169 1.32 -11.33 0.89
C LEU A 169 1.37 -12.61 1.74
N PHE A 170 2.55 -12.98 2.26
CA PHE A 170 2.74 -14.16 3.08
C PHE A 170 1.70 -14.27 4.19
N ASP A 171 0.96 -15.37 4.19
CA ASP A 171 -0.04 -15.69 5.22
C ASP A 171 -1.09 -14.58 5.41
N THR A 172 -1.51 -13.98 4.30
CA THR A 172 -2.68 -13.08 4.22
C THR A 172 -3.93 -13.83 3.75
N LYS A 173 -5.08 -13.14 3.69
CA LYS A 173 -6.34 -13.70 3.19
C LYS A 173 -6.66 -13.30 1.75
N VAL A 174 -5.67 -12.78 1.02
CA VAL A 174 -5.81 -12.44 -0.40
C VAL A 174 -6.00 -13.71 -1.23
N LYS A 175 -6.95 -13.66 -2.16
CA LYS A 175 -7.29 -14.78 -3.06
C LYS A 175 -7.17 -14.43 -4.54
N ASP A 176 -7.17 -13.15 -4.87
CA ASP A 176 -7.22 -12.63 -6.23
C ASP A 176 -6.03 -11.68 -6.47
N LEU A 177 -5.37 -11.88 -7.61
CA LEU A 177 -4.23 -11.11 -8.08
C LEU A 177 -4.59 -10.13 -9.21
N GLY A 178 -5.87 -9.92 -9.52
CA GLY A 178 -6.32 -9.19 -10.71
C GLY A 178 -5.71 -7.79 -10.90
N LEU A 179 -5.35 -7.10 -9.82
CA LEU A 179 -4.73 -5.77 -9.88
C LEU A 179 -3.21 -5.76 -10.02
N VAL A 180 -2.51 -6.88 -9.78
CA VAL A 180 -1.04 -6.85 -9.64
C VAL A 180 -0.32 -6.45 -10.92
N ASN A 181 -0.98 -6.58 -12.07
CA ASN A 181 -0.50 -6.09 -13.36
C ASN A 181 -0.46 -4.55 -13.47
N THR A 182 -1.09 -3.82 -12.55
CA THR A 182 -1.04 -2.36 -12.44
C THR A 182 0.18 -1.88 -11.64
N LEU A 183 0.87 -2.81 -10.96
CA LEU A 183 1.99 -2.52 -10.08
C LEU A 183 3.32 -2.79 -10.82
N PRO A 184 4.36 -1.95 -10.64
CA PRO A 184 5.66 -2.14 -11.27
C PRO A 184 6.53 -3.20 -10.55
N LEU A 185 5.95 -4.32 -10.12
CA LEU A 185 6.61 -5.32 -9.30
C LEU A 185 7.81 -5.98 -10.00
N ARG A 186 8.84 -6.26 -9.21
CA ARG A 186 9.97 -7.16 -9.52
C ARG A 186 9.98 -8.38 -8.60
N THR A 187 9.43 -8.24 -7.40
CA THR A 187 9.31 -9.32 -6.42
C THR A 187 7.86 -9.47 -5.98
N LEU A 188 7.34 -10.69 -6.08
CA LEU A 188 6.03 -11.06 -5.56
C LEU A 188 6.15 -12.33 -4.73
N TRP A 189 5.78 -12.25 -3.47
CA TRP A 189 5.73 -13.39 -2.56
C TRP A 189 4.29 -13.55 -2.07
N ILE A 190 3.70 -14.71 -2.33
CA ILE A 190 2.34 -15.06 -1.90
C ILE A 190 2.29 -16.38 -1.10
N PRO A 191 3.32 -16.76 -0.31
CA PRO A 191 3.29 -18.05 0.33
C PRO A 191 2.13 -18.19 1.32
N LYS A 192 1.62 -19.41 1.51
CA LYS A 192 0.51 -19.72 2.43
C LYS A 192 -0.74 -18.83 2.24
N THR A 193 -1.02 -18.45 1.00
CA THR A 193 -2.28 -17.81 0.61
C THR A 193 -3.22 -18.83 -0.02
N GLU A 194 -4.50 -18.46 -0.18
CA GLU A 194 -5.50 -19.28 -0.89
C GLU A 194 -5.52 -18.98 -2.41
N ILE A 195 -4.44 -18.43 -2.96
CA ILE A 195 -4.32 -18.10 -4.39
C ILE A 195 -4.13 -19.39 -5.19
N THR A 196 -4.87 -19.51 -6.29
CA THR A 196 -4.81 -20.65 -7.23
C THR A 196 -4.55 -20.20 -8.66
N ASP A 197 -4.99 -19.00 -9.04
CA ASP A 197 -4.78 -18.43 -10.37
C ASP A 197 -3.68 -17.36 -10.36
N ILE A 198 -2.67 -17.59 -11.21
CA ILE A 198 -1.59 -16.64 -11.46
C ILE A 198 -1.61 -16.09 -12.89
N SER A 199 -2.72 -16.25 -13.61
CA SER A 199 -2.93 -15.64 -14.93
C SER A 199 -2.67 -14.13 -14.98
N PRO A 200 -2.94 -13.33 -13.92
CA PRO A 200 -2.61 -11.90 -13.93
C PRO A 200 -1.11 -11.60 -14.02
N LEU A 201 -0.22 -12.56 -13.74
CA LEU A 201 1.24 -12.36 -13.79
C LEU A 201 1.81 -12.33 -15.20
N LYS A 202 1.02 -12.71 -16.21
CA LYS A 202 1.48 -12.86 -17.59
C LYS A 202 2.12 -11.57 -18.12
N GLY A 203 3.38 -11.67 -18.53
CA GLY A 203 4.12 -10.57 -19.15
C GLY A 203 4.68 -9.55 -18.16
N MET A 204 4.53 -9.76 -16.85
CA MET A 204 5.20 -8.94 -15.85
C MET A 204 6.73 -9.12 -15.90
N LEU A 205 7.45 -8.16 -15.35
CA LEU A 205 8.92 -8.17 -15.28
C LEU A 205 9.42 -8.69 -13.93
N LEU A 206 8.82 -9.76 -13.40
CA LEU A 206 9.22 -10.35 -12.13
C LEU A 206 10.60 -11.01 -12.23
N GLU A 207 11.45 -10.73 -11.24
CA GLU A 207 12.75 -11.38 -11.02
C GLU A 207 12.66 -12.48 -9.96
N SER A 208 11.71 -12.35 -9.03
CA SER A 208 11.51 -13.24 -7.89
C SER A 208 10.03 -13.52 -7.67
N LEU A 209 9.66 -14.79 -7.68
CA LEU A 209 8.30 -15.26 -7.43
C LEU A 209 8.31 -16.40 -6.40
N ASP A 210 7.52 -16.25 -5.35
CA ASP A 210 7.31 -17.29 -4.34
C ASP A 210 5.81 -17.59 -4.23
N ILE A 211 5.44 -18.81 -4.62
CA ILE A 211 4.07 -19.34 -4.52
C ILE A 211 4.02 -20.55 -3.58
N GLN A 212 4.94 -20.64 -2.63
CA GLN A 212 5.03 -21.77 -1.72
C GLN A 212 3.72 -21.98 -0.95
N ASP A 213 3.30 -23.24 -0.77
CA ASP A 213 2.12 -23.60 0.01
C ASP A 213 0.84 -22.87 -0.47
N THR A 214 0.71 -22.68 -1.79
CA THR A 214 -0.51 -22.17 -2.45
C THR A 214 -1.23 -23.28 -3.22
N GLY A 215 -2.45 -23.01 -3.69
CA GLY A 215 -3.19 -23.95 -4.55
C GLY A 215 -2.89 -23.82 -6.05
N VAL A 216 -1.80 -23.15 -6.42
CA VAL A 216 -1.42 -22.96 -7.82
C VAL A 216 -0.96 -24.28 -8.43
N SER A 217 -1.53 -24.63 -9.58
CA SER A 217 -1.19 -25.83 -10.35
C SER A 217 -0.70 -25.55 -11.78
N ASP A 218 -1.17 -24.46 -12.40
CA ASP A 218 -0.75 -24.03 -13.73
C ASP A 218 0.25 -22.87 -13.66
N ILE A 219 1.48 -23.14 -14.11
CA ILE A 219 2.56 -22.15 -14.24
C ILE A 219 2.79 -21.72 -15.70
N THR A 220 1.89 -22.04 -16.62
CA THR A 220 1.92 -21.53 -18.01
C THR A 220 1.95 -20.00 -18.09
N PRO A 221 1.24 -19.22 -17.24
CA PRO A 221 1.29 -17.76 -17.27
C PRO A 221 2.69 -17.16 -17.17
N ILE A 222 3.63 -17.86 -16.50
CA ILE A 222 5.00 -17.38 -16.30
C ILE A 222 6.01 -17.85 -17.36
N ARG A 223 5.57 -18.60 -18.38
CA ARG A 223 6.43 -19.11 -19.45
C ARG A 223 7.17 -17.98 -20.14
N GLY A 224 8.49 -18.12 -20.26
CA GLY A 224 9.36 -17.17 -20.97
C GLY A 224 9.65 -15.86 -20.22
N MET A 225 9.13 -15.69 -19.00
CA MET A 225 9.49 -14.56 -18.14
C MET A 225 10.95 -14.65 -17.69
N GLN A 226 11.53 -13.51 -17.33
CA GLN A 226 12.94 -13.39 -16.90
C GLN A 226 13.09 -13.60 -15.37
N ILE A 227 12.36 -14.58 -14.82
CA ILE A 227 12.41 -14.90 -13.39
C ILE A 227 13.77 -15.57 -13.10
N LEU A 228 14.45 -15.09 -12.06
CA LEU A 228 15.73 -15.61 -11.59
C LEU A 228 15.56 -16.55 -10.38
N ARG A 229 14.56 -16.26 -9.55
CA ARG A 229 14.29 -17.00 -8.30
C ARG A 229 12.83 -17.42 -8.25
N LEU A 230 12.60 -18.73 -8.25
CA LEU A 230 11.25 -19.30 -8.22
C LEU A 230 11.12 -20.30 -7.08
N ASN A 231 10.10 -20.14 -6.25
CA ASN A 231 9.72 -21.10 -5.22
C ASN A 231 8.29 -21.60 -5.47
N LEU A 232 8.17 -22.90 -5.71
CA LEU A 232 6.94 -23.64 -5.98
C LEU A 232 6.69 -24.72 -4.90
N ALA A 233 7.50 -24.79 -3.84
CA ALA A 233 7.38 -25.86 -2.85
C ALA A 233 6.00 -25.88 -2.21
N GLY A 234 5.44 -27.07 -1.99
CA GLY A 234 4.10 -27.21 -1.38
C GLY A 234 2.93 -26.87 -2.30
N SER A 235 3.15 -26.19 -3.44
CA SER A 235 2.11 -25.92 -4.44
C SER A 235 1.61 -27.19 -5.15
N ASP A 236 0.57 -27.07 -5.96
CA ASP A 236 -0.04 -28.17 -6.73
C ASP A 236 0.53 -28.31 -8.16
N VAL A 237 1.69 -27.68 -8.42
CA VAL A 237 2.40 -27.79 -9.68
C VAL A 237 2.96 -29.21 -9.88
N THR A 238 2.66 -29.81 -11.04
CA THR A 238 3.15 -31.14 -11.43
C THR A 238 3.90 -31.17 -12.77
N ASP A 239 3.76 -30.12 -13.60
CA ASP A 239 4.41 -29.99 -14.91
C ASP A 239 5.37 -28.79 -14.91
N LEU A 240 6.67 -29.07 -15.05
CA LEU A 240 7.72 -28.04 -15.10
C LEU A 240 8.10 -27.62 -16.52
N THR A 241 7.46 -28.16 -17.56
CA THR A 241 7.75 -27.77 -18.95
C THR A 241 7.60 -26.27 -19.26
N PRO A 242 6.70 -25.49 -18.60
CA PRO A 242 6.67 -24.04 -18.79
C PRO A 242 7.97 -23.32 -18.42
N LEU A 243 8.84 -23.94 -17.62
CA LEU A 243 10.13 -23.38 -17.19
C LEU A 243 11.24 -23.50 -18.24
N LYS A 244 10.99 -24.16 -19.38
CA LYS A 244 12.01 -24.43 -20.40
C LYS A 244 12.61 -23.15 -20.97
N GLY A 245 13.93 -23.05 -20.87
CA GLY A 245 14.71 -21.92 -21.39
C GLY A 245 14.63 -20.64 -20.55
N MET A 246 13.98 -20.68 -19.37
CA MET A 246 13.99 -19.54 -18.44
C MET A 246 15.35 -19.41 -17.75
N PRO A 247 15.81 -18.18 -17.44
CA PRO A 247 17.13 -17.92 -16.85
C PRO A 247 17.17 -18.17 -15.34
N LEU A 248 16.47 -19.19 -14.85
CA LEU A 248 16.37 -19.48 -13.42
C LEU A 248 17.76 -19.73 -12.84
N GLN A 249 18.09 -19.03 -11.76
CA GLN A 249 19.30 -19.23 -10.96
C GLN A 249 19.00 -20.09 -9.73
N ARG A 250 17.79 -19.95 -9.17
CA ARG A 250 17.31 -20.73 -8.02
C ARG A 250 15.91 -21.25 -8.26
N LEU A 251 15.72 -22.55 -8.05
CA LEU A 251 14.41 -23.21 -8.06
C LEU A 251 14.20 -23.99 -6.77
N ILE A 252 13.11 -23.71 -6.07
CA ILE A 252 12.64 -24.54 -4.96
C ILE A 252 11.31 -25.15 -5.39
N PHE A 253 11.15 -26.46 -5.22
CA PHE A 253 9.93 -27.17 -5.62
C PHE A 253 9.79 -28.47 -4.81
N THR A 254 8.68 -29.19 -4.98
CA THR A 254 8.45 -30.49 -4.34
C THR A 254 8.67 -31.62 -5.36
N PRO A 255 9.84 -32.29 -5.38
CA PRO A 255 10.19 -33.19 -6.48
C PRO A 255 9.28 -34.41 -6.59
N SER A 256 8.74 -34.88 -5.47
CA SER A 256 7.79 -36.01 -5.43
C SER A 256 6.46 -35.73 -6.13
N LYS A 257 6.07 -34.46 -6.32
CA LYS A 257 4.85 -34.07 -7.04
C LYS A 257 5.04 -33.99 -8.56
N ILE A 258 6.28 -33.96 -9.06
CA ILE A 258 6.54 -33.69 -10.47
C ILE A 258 6.33 -34.93 -11.33
N THR A 259 5.47 -34.81 -12.34
CA THR A 259 5.13 -35.88 -13.28
C THR A 259 5.71 -35.63 -14.67
N LYS A 260 6.08 -34.37 -14.99
CA LYS A 260 6.56 -33.97 -16.31
C LYS A 260 7.51 -32.77 -16.23
N GLY A 261 8.47 -32.68 -17.14
CA GLY A 261 9.35 -31.52 -17.28
C GLY A 261 10.54 -31.50 -16.32
N ILE A 262 10.86 -32.62 -15.66
CA ILE A 262 12.04 -32.67 -14.78
C ILE A 262 13.35 -32.53 -15.58
N GLU A 263 13.36 -33.06 -16.80
CA GLU A 263 14.47 -32.96 -17.75
C GLU A 263 14.77 -31.51 -18.12
N VAL A 264 13.74 -30.68 -18.22
CA VAL A 264 13.89 -29.23 -18.48
C VAL A 264 14.69 -28.54 -17.36
N ILE A 265 14.52 -28.98 -16.12
CA ILE A 265 15.28 -28.44 -14.98
C ILE A 265 16.69 -29.02 -14.96
N ARG A 266 16.84 -30.30 -15.27
CA ARG A 266 18.15 -30.97 -15.32
C ARG A 266 19.09 -30.38 -16.36
N ASP A 267 18.54 -30.04 -17.52
CA ASP A 267 19.29 -29.50 -18.65
C ASP A 267 19.46 -27.98 -18.57
N SER A 268 18.97 -27.33 -17.51
CA SER A 268 19.05 -25.87 -17.35
C SER A 268 20.48 -25.43 -17.00
N PRO A 269 21.17 -24.68 -17.89
CA PRO A 269 22.56 -24.27 -17.66
C PRO A 269 22.68 -23.09 -16.69
N SER A 270 21.61 -22.34 -16.44
CA SER A 270 21.63 -21.16 -15.55
C SER A 270 21.39 -21.53 -14.09
N LEU A 271 20.89 -22.73 -13.82
CA LEU A 271 20.41 -23.12 -12.51
C LEU A 271 21.59 -23.47 -11.60
N GLN A 272 21.78 -22.66 -10.57
CA GLN A 272 22.87 -22.81 -9.60
C GLN A 272 22.39 -23.50 -8.34
N GLY A 273 21.22 -23.10 -7.84
CA GLY A 273 20.64 -23.57 -6.59
C GLY A 273 19.33 -24.32 -6.80
N ILE A 274 19.22 -25.52 -6.24
CA ILE A 274 17.98 -26.30 -6.22
C ILE A 274 17.71 -26.79 -4.80
N GLY A 275 16.46 -26.68 -4.35
CA GLY A 275 16.08 -27.12 -3.01
C GLY A 275 14.63 -27.59 -2.91
N THR A 276 14.30 -28.19 -1.78
CA THR A 276 12.91 -28.57 -1.43
C THR A 276 12.26 -27.63 -0.41
N SER A 277 13.06 -26.76 0.20
CA SER A 277 12.63 -25.66 1.08
C SER A 277 13.64 -24.51 0.98
N PHE A 278 13.30 -23.35 1.53
CA PHE A 278 14.17 -22.17 1.52
C PHE A 278 15.53 -22.42 2.20
N ASP A 279 15.52 -23.19 3.29
CA ASP A 279 16.73 -23.48 4.09
C ASP A 279 17.56 -24.67 3.55
N ASP A 280 17.07 -25.41 2.55
CA ASP A 280 17.73 -26.60 1.97
C ASP A 280 18.03 -26.41 0.48
N VAL A 281 18.57 -25.26 0.11
CA VAL A 281 19.04 -25.01 -1.26
C VAL A 281 20.49 -25.49 -1.39
N LYS A 282 20.71 -26.42 -2.32
CA LYS A 282 22.03 -27.00 -2.62
C LYS A 282 22.49 -26.60 -4.01
N ALA A 283 23.77 -26.80 -4.28
CA ALA A 283 24.27 -26.70 -5.64
C ALA A 283 23.53 -27.70 -6.55
N ALA A 284 23.22 -27.31 -7.79
CA ALA A 284 22.45 -28.15 -8.71
C ALA A 284 23.02 -29.56 -8.88
N ALA A 285 24.36 -29.71 -8.96
CA ALA A 285 25.02 -31.01 -9.05
C ALA A 285 24.77 -31.90 -7.82
N GLU A 286 24.75 -31.32 -6.62
CA GLU A 286 24.48 -32.05 -5.38
C GLU A 286 23.00 -32.46 -5.29
N PHE A 287 22.08 -31.57 -5.70
CA PHE A 287 20.67 -31.90 -5.79
C PHE A 287 20.42 -33.08 -6.74
N TRP A 288 21.05 -33.09 -7.92
CA TRP A 288 20.88 -34.19 -8.87
C TRP A 288 21.45 -35.52 -8.38
N LYS A 289 22.57 -35.49 -7.64
CA LYS A 289 23.08 -36.69 -6.96
C LYS A 289 22.06 -37.26 -5.97
N ASP A 290 21.41 -36.40 -5.19
CA ASP A 290 20.37 -36.78 -4.24
C ASP A 290 19.10 -37.30 -4.95
N TYR A 291 18.73 -36.67 -6.06
CA TYR A 291 17.59 -37.06 -6.89
C TYR A 291 17.80 -38.44 -7.52
N ASP A 292 18.97 -38.68 -8.12
CA ASP A 292 19.32 -39.94 -8.77
C ASP A 292 19.48 -41.09 -7.76
N ALA A 293 19.88 -40.77 -6.52
CA ALA A 293 19.86 -41.71 -5.40
C ALA A 293 18.43 -42.00 -4.87
N GLY A 294 17.40 -41.38 -5.43
CA GLY A 294 16.00 -41.62 -5.08
C GLY A 294 15.55 -40.99 -3.76
N LYS A 295 16.28 -40.00 -3.22
CA LYS A 295 15.97 -39.39 -1.91
C LYS A 295 14.64 -38.64 -1.85
N PHE A 296 14.09 -38.24 -3.00
CA PHE A 296 12.86 -37.45 -3.08
C PHE A 296 11.62 -38.25 -3.51
N LYS A 297 11.71 -39.58 -3.58
CA LYS A 297 10.52 -40.40 -3.82
C LYS A 297 9.54 -40.27 -2.67
N ALA A 298 8.23 -40.25 -2.97
CA ALA A 298 7.22 -40.32 -1.92
C ALA A 298 7.48 -41.56 -1.06
N LYS A 299 7.51 -41.39 0.26
CA LYS A 299 7.49 -42.54 1.17
C LYS A 299 6.08 -43.12 1.06
N ASN A 300 6.00 -44.37 0.61
CA ASN A 300 4.75 -45.15 0.58
C ASN A 300 4.14 -45.25 1.98
#